data_AF-A0A7C6KXZ2-F1
#
_entry.id   AF-A0A7C6KXZ2-F1
#
_cell.length_a   1.000
_cell.length_b   1.000
_cell.length_c   1.000
_cell.angle_alpha   90.00
_cell.angle_beta   90.00
_cell.angle_gamma   90.00
#
_symmetry.space_group_name_H-M   'P 1'
#
loop_
_entity.id
_entity.type
_entity.pdbx_description
1 polymer ?
#
loop_
_entity_poly.entity_id
_entity_poly.type
_entity_poly.pdbx_seq_one_letter_code
_entity_poly.pdbx_strand_id
1 'polypeptide(L)' 'MISNWERFRQYLFSAEELGIEIDISRVSFSESYLNEMEPKMQRIYTEIKALEDGAIANPDEQRMVG' A
#
# COMPACT_ATOMS: atom_id res chain seq x y z
N MET A 1 -0.41 -11.36 -24.27
CA MET A 1 -1.37 -10.42 -23.66
C MET A 1 -2.03 -11.17 -22.51
N ILE A 2 -1.83 -10.75 -21.27
CA ILE A 2 -2.49 -11.35 -20.11
C ILE A 2 -4.00 -11.07 -20.23
N SER A 3 -4.83 -12.07 -20.03
CA SER A 3 -6.29 -11.90 -20.07
C SER A 3 -6.80 -11.07 -18.89
N ASN A 4 -7.96 -10.42 -19.04
CA ASN A 4 -8.59 -9.69 -17.93
C ASN A 4 -8.83 -10.58 -16.70
N TRP A 5 -9.12 -11.86 -16.94
CA TRP A 5 -9.31 -12.84 -15.87
C TRP A 5 -8.01 -13.14 -15.11
N GLU A 6 -6.89 -13.30 -15.83
CA GLU A 6 -5.59 -13.51 -15.20
C GLU A 6 -5.14 -12.28 -14.41
N ARG A 7 -5.34 -11.05 -14.94
CA ARG A 7 -5.09 -9.82 -14.18
C ARG A 7 -5.96 -9.72 -12.93
N PHE A 8 -7.24 -10.06 -13.02
CA PHE A 8 -8.13 -10.10 -11.86
C PHE A 8 -7.61 -11.03 -10.78
N ARG A 9 -7.28 -12.28 -11.14
CA ARG A 9 -6.74 -13.27 -10.19
C ARG A 9 -5.43 -12.85 -9.55
N GLN A 10 -4.60 -12.09 -10.28
CA GLN A 10 -3.32 -11.61 -9.78
C GLN A 10 -3.46 -10.43 -8.81
N TYR A 11 -4.44 -9.55 -9.04
CA TYR A 11 -4.54 -8.25 -8.39
C TYR A 11 -5.76 -8.06 -7.48
N LEU A 12 -6.59 -9.11 -7.31
CA LEU A 12 -7.59 -9.16 -6.27
C LEU A 12 -6.91 -9.42 -4.92
N PHE A 13 -7.05 -8.47 -4.01
CA PHE A 13 -6.74 -8.64 -2.59
C PHE A 13 -8.04 -8.85 -1.81
N SER A 14 -8.08 -9.86 -0.94
CA SER A 14 -9.21 -10.12 -0.05
C SER A 14 -8.69 -10.28 1.38
N ALA A 15 -9.28 -9.52 2.29
CA ALA A 15 -9.05 -9.58 3.73
C ALA A 15 -10.34 -10.06 4.40
N GLU A 16 -10.47 -11.39 4.57
CA GLU A 16 -11.68 -12.03 5.09
C GLU A 16 -12.06 -11.53 6.49
N GLU A 17 -11.07 -11.36 7.38
CA GLU A 17 -11.28 -10.86 8.75
C GLU A 17 -11.91 -9.46 8.77
N LEU A 18 -11.55 -8.62 7.80
CA LEU A 18 -12.08 -7.26 7.66
C LEU A 18 -13.34 -7.21 6.79
N GLY A 19 -13.68 -8.31 6.10
CA GLY A 19 -14.75 -8.33 5.09
C GLY A 19 -14.48 -7.39 3.90
N ILE A 20 -13.21 -7.13 3.57
CA ILE A 20 -12.81 -6.16 2.54
C ILE A 20 -12.19 -6.88 1.34
N GLU A 21 -12.60 -6.48 0.14
CA GLU A 21 -11.97 -6.85 -1.12
C GLU A 21 -11.53 -5.59 -1.89
N ILE A 22 -10.34 -5.65 -2.47
CA ILE A 22 -9.78 -4.58 -3.30
C ILE A 22 -9.31 -5.20 -4.62
N ASP A 23 -9.91 -4.76 -5.72
CA ASP A 23 -9.52 -5.16 -7.07
C ASP A 23 -8.87 -3.99 -7.82
N ILE A 24 -7.56 -4.10 -8.09
CA ILE A 24 -6.83 -3.12 -8.91
C ILE A 24 -6.57 -3.60 -10.34
N SER A 25 -7.17 -4.72 -10.76
CA SER A 25 -6.92 -5.33 -12.07
C SER A 25 -7.24 -4.42 -13.26
N ARG A 26 -8.17 -3.47 -13.07
CA ARG A 26 -8.59 -2.47 -14.06
C ARG A 26 -7.83 -1.14 -13.97
N VAL A 27 -6.96 -0.96 -12.98
CA VAL A 27 -6.12 0.23 -12.89
C VAL A 27 -5.01 0.14 -13.93
N SER A 28 -4.80 1.23 -14.66
CA SER A 28 -3.75 1.34 -15.67
C SER A 28 -2.40 1.58 -15.01
N PHE A 29 -1.57 0.54 -14.91
CA PHE A 29 -0.18 0.62 -14.47
C PHE A 29 0.71 -0.32 -15.31
N SER A 30 1.98 0.05 -15.46
CA SER A 30 2.97 -0.77 -16.18
C SER A 30 3.34 -2.02 -15.37
N GLU A 31 3.85 -3.05 -16.04
CA GLU A 31 4.35 -4.25 -15.37
C GLU A 31 5.51 -3.94 -14.39
N SER A 32 6.24 -2.85 -14.61
CA SER A 32 7.33 -2.40 -13.73
C SER A 32 6.87 -1.57 -12.53
N TYR A 33 5.64 -1.04 -12.56
CA TYR A 33 5.19 -0.02 -11.60
C TYR A 33 5.30 -0.47 -10.14
N LEU A 34 4.82 -1.67 -9.83
CA LEU A 34 4.86 -2.19 -8.46
C LEU A 34 6.30 -2.40 -7.97
N ASN A 35 7.19 -2.89 -8.83
CA ASN A 35 8.62 -3.04 -8.51
C ASN A 35 9.28 -1.69 -8.26
N GLU A 36 8.90 -0.66 -9.01
CA GLU A 36 9.40 0.71 -8.81
C GLU A 36 8.85 1.36 -7.52
N MET A 37 7.65 0.97 -7.09
CA MET A 37 7.04 1.49 -5.85
C MET A 37 7.50 0.73 -4.60
N GLU A 38 7.96 -0.51 -4.71
CA GLU A 38 8.38 -1.35 -3.58
C GLU A 38 9.35 -0.62 -2.61
N PRO A 39 10.45 0.03 -3.06
CA PRO A 39 11.35 0.72 -2.14
C PRO A 39 10.69 1.91 -1.41
N LYS A 40 9.67 2.54 -2.01
CA LYS A 40 8.91 3.61 -1.35
C LYS A 40 8.00 3.03 -0.28
N MET A 41 7.35 1.90 -0.54
CA MET A 41 6.53 1.20 0.45
C MET A 41 7.34 0.73 1.65
N GLN A 42 8.56 0.22 1.44
CA GLN A 42 9.47 -0.15 2.53
C GLN A 42 9.82 1.04 3.44
N ARG A 43 10.03 2.24 2.87
CA ARG A 43 10.21 3.47 3.66
C ARG A 43 8.96 3.83 4.45
N ILE A 44 7.79 3.75 3.82
CA ILE A 44 6.51 4.01 4.49
C ILE A 44 6.29 3.07 5.67
N TYR A 45 6.60 1.78 5.56
CA TYR A 45 6.50 0.87 6.71
C TYR A 45 7.41 1.27 7.88
N THR A 46 8.61 1.76 7.58
CA THR A 46 9.53 2.27 8.61
C THR A 46 8.97 3.52 9.29
N GLU A 47 8.42 4.43 8.50
CA GLU A 47 7.80 5.66 9.00
C GLU A 47 6.56 5.34 9.85
N ILE A 48 5.66 4.47 9.38
CA ILE A 48 4.47 4.02 10.14
C ILE A 48 4.90 3.44 11.49
N LYS A 49 5.92 2.58 11.54
CA LYS A 49 6.42 2.04 12.80
C LYS A 49 6.93 3.14 13.73
N ALA A 50 7.66 4.12 13.20
CA ALA A 50 8.12 5.25 14.00
C ALA A 50 6.95 6.08 14.55
N LEU A 51 5.87 6.26 13.77
CA LEU A 51 4.63 6.91 14.23
C LEU A 51 4.01 6.15 15.41
N GLU A 52 3.86 4.82 15.27
CA GLU A 52 3.33 3.94 16.32
C GLU A 52 4.19 3.98 17.59
N ASP A 53 5.51 4.13 17.45
CA ASP A 53 6.47 4.28 18.54
C ASP A 53 6.49 5.71 19.15
N GLY A 54 5.62 6.62 18.71
CA GLY A 54 5.46 7.96 19.26
C GLY A 54 6.38 9.02 18.63
N ALA A 55 6.84 8.82 17.39
CA ALA A 55 7.58 9.86 16.68
C ALA A 55 6.75 11.15 16.53
N ILE A 56 7.42 12.30 16.63
CA ILE A 56 6.82 13.59 16.28
C ILE A 56 6.65 13.62 14.76
N ALA A 57 5.41 13.47 14.33
CA ALA A 57 5.03 13.39 12.93
C ALA A 57 4.43 14.70 12.40
N ASN A 58 3.90 15.52 13.31
CA ASN A 58 3.43 16.86 13.00
C ASN A 58 4.50 17.87 13.45
N PRO A 59 5.44 18.25 12.57
CA PRO A 59 6.51 19.20 12.91
C PRO A 59 5.97 20.61 13.19
N ASP A 60 4.84 20.99 12.58
CA ASP A 60 4.24 22.32 12.76
C ASP A 60 3.69 22.51 14.19
N GLU A 61 3.10 21.44 14.74
CA GLU A 61 2.53 21.43 16.10
C GLU A 61 3.44 20.75 17.14
N GLN A 62 4.64 20.31 16.73
CA GLN A 62 5.61 19.57 17.54
C GLN A 62 5.00 18.42 18.36
N ARG A 63 4.05 17.69 17.78
CA ARG A 63 3.33 16.61 18.49
C ARG A 63 3.33 15.28 17.75
N MET A 64 3.06 14.24 18.53
CA MET A 64 2.76 12.89 18.05
C MET A 64 1.43 12.88 17.30
N VAL A 65 1.31 11.97 16.34
CA VAL A 65 0.06 11.67 15.62
C VAL A 65 -0.24 10.18 15.86
N GLY A 66 -1.10 9.91 16.84
CA GLY A 66 -1.48 8.58 17.32
C GLY A 66 -2.58 8.67 18.36
#